data_AF-A0A4P5R2R6-F1
#
_entry.id   AF-A0A4P5R2R6-F1
#
_cell.length_a   1.000
_cell.length_b   1.000
_cell.length_c   1.000
_cell.angle_alpha   90.00
_cell.angle_beta   90.00
_cell.angle_gamma   90.00
#
_symmetry.space_group_name_H-M   'P 1'
#
loop_
_entity.id
_entity.type
_entity.pdbx_description
1 polymer ?
#
loop_
_entity_poly.entity_id
_entity_poly.type
_entity_poly.pdbx_seq_one_letter_code
_entity_poly.pdbx_strand_id
1 'polypeptide(L)'
;MDLFEYQGKQYFATFGIPVSAGDVAHTVDEAIAIAERVGYPVVVKAQVQVGGRGKAGGIKLANNKAEVQTHATNILGMDIKGHVVKRVWVECASDIAEEYYASFTLDRAAKQHLLMLSAQGGVDIEEVAAKDPTAIVKLHVNPIVGITAAVAKKAAADARIPAKAQEGVADILVKLYDCFVKGDCDLAEINPLILKPTGEVHALDAKVSLDGNALFRHPEWEAFRATEELDDRERLAREKDLQYIGLDGSVGIIANGAGLAMSTLDVVNQVGGKAANFLDIGGGANAELMTSALEVINSDTNVKSIFINIFGGITRGEEVAKGIVEALRRVELRAPIVIRLDGTNADQGRAILAEAGIPSSKLMSKPTMLEAARAAVDIANGTAGRS
;
A
#
# COMPACT_ATOMS: atom_id res chain seq x y z
N MET A 1 4.92 -2.87 2.49
CA MET A 1 3.87 -3.36 3.41
C MET A 1 3.67 -2.31 4.48
N ASP A 2 2.45 -1.77 4.59
CA ASP A 2 2.15 -0.73 5.58
C ASP A 2 1.65 -1.34 6.89
N LEU A 3 2.19 -0.87 8.01
CA LEU A 3 1.75 -1.30 9.33
C LEU A 3 0.56 -0.47 9.83
N PHE A 4 -0.32 -1.08 10.62
CA PHE A 4 -1.27 -0.32 11.44
C PHE A 4 -0.52 0.49 12.50
N GLU A 5 -1.10 1.59 13.01
CA GLU A 5 -0.47 2.42 14.06
C GLU A 5 -0.01 1.58 15.25
N TYR A 6 -0.85 0.65 15.74
CA TYR A 6 -0.48 -0.18 16.88
C TYR A 6 0.74 -1.07 16.61
N GLN A 7 0.84 -1.62 15.39
CA GLN A 7 2.00 -2.41 14.97
C GLN A 7 3.22 -1.52 14.83
N GLY A 8 3.08 -0.33 14.24
CA GLY A 8 4.15 0.66 14.17
C GLY A 8 4.66 1.07 15.56
N LYS A 9 3.77 1.27 16.52
CA LYS A 9 4.14 1.56 17.92
C LYS A 9 4.85 0.40 18.60
N GLN A 10 4.32 -0.81 18.46
CA GLN A 10 4.97 -2.02 18.98
C GLN A 10 6.35 -2.21 18.34
N TYR A 11 6.47 -1.93 17.04
CA TYR A 11 7.73 -1.98 16.31
C TYR A 11 8.72 -0.95 16.84
N PHE A 12 8.32 0.31 16.97
CA PHE A 12 9.10 1.38 17.59
C PHE A 12 9.57 1.02 19.01
N ALA A 13 8.71 0.40 19.82
CA ALA A 13 9.09 -0.05 21.16
C ALA A 13 10.24 -1.07 21.15
N THR A 14 10.33 -1.95 20.14
CA THR A 14 11.45 -2.89 19.99
C THR A 14 12.80 -2.20 19.75
N PHE A 15 12.78 -0.97 19.21
CA PHE A 15 13.96 -0.12 19.02
C PHE A 15 14.17 0.88 20.18
N GLY A 16 13.45 0.71 21.29
CA GLY A 16 13.59 1.56 22.48
C GLY A 16 13.01 2.96 22.32
N ILE A 17 12.12 3.17 21.34
CA ILE A 17 11.38 4.42 21.17
C ILE A 17 10.17 4.36 22.13
N PRO A 18 10.04 5.32 23.06
CA PRO A 18 8.92 5.38 24.00
C PRO A 18 7.59 5.64 23.28
N VAL A 19 6.65 4.72 23.49
CA VAL A 19 5.26 4.77 23.00
C VAL A 19 4.29 4.63 24.18
N SER A 20 3.04 5.01 23.98
CA SER A 20 2.06 5.03 25.06
C SER A 20 1.64 3.60 25.40
N ALA A 21 1.51 3.31 26.69
CA ALA A 21 1.08 1.99 27.14
C ALA A 21 -0.34 1.74 26.63
N GLY A 22 -0.54 0.64 25.91
CA GLY A 22 -1.79 0.34 25.26
C GLY A 22 -1.81 -1.07 24.70
N ASP A 23 -2.97 -1.45 24.15
CA ASP A 23 -3.14 -2.73 23.45
C ASP A 23 -4.22 -2.66 22.38
N VAL A 24 -4.26 -3.66 21.51
CA VAL A 24 -5.27 -3.79 20.45
C VAL A 24 -6.50 -4.54 20.98
N ALA A 25 -7.68 -4.05 20.61
CA ALA A 25 -8.97 -4.70 20.87
C ALA A 25 -9.75 -4.91 19.58
N HIS A 26 -10.38 -6.08 19.47
CA HIS A 26 -11.32 -6.47 18.42
C HIS A 26 -12.77 -6.37 18.89
N THR A 27 -13.01 -6.30 20.20
CA THR A 27 -14.34 -6.16 20.79
C THR A 27 -14.40 -5.00 21.78
N VAL A 28 -15.62 -4.56 22.08
CA VAL A 28 -15.86 -3.51 23.09
C VAL A 28 -15.39 -3.97 24.48
N ASP A 29 -15.61 -5.24 24.83
CA ASP A 29 -15.20 -5.79 26.12
C ASP A 29 -13.68 -5.84 26.28
N GLU A 30 -12.95 -6.19 25.21
CA GLU A 30 -11.48 -6.12 25.19
C GLU A 30 -10.99 -4.67 25.36
N ALA A 31 -11.62 -3.70 24.67
CA ALA A 31 -11.26 -2.29 24.80
C ALA A 31 -11.43 -1.78 26.24
N ILE A 32 -12.51 -2.20 26.93
CA ILE A 32 -12.76 -1.89 28.34
C ILE A 32 -11.68 -2.53 29.23
N ALA A 33 -11.37 -3.82 29.02
CA ALA A 33 -10.38 -4.53 29.82
C ALA A 33 -8.98 -3.91 29.69
N ILE A 34 -8.60 -3.47 28.49
CA ILE A 34 -7.34 -2.75 28.26
C ILE A 34 -7.36 -1.41 29.00
N ALA A 35 -8.44 -0.64 28.88
CA ALA A 35 -8.56 0.66 29.55
C ALA A 35 -8.46 0.55 31.08
N GLU A 36 -9.09 -0.48 31.67
CA GLU A 36 -8.99 -0.77 33.10
C GLU A 36 -7.56 -1.18 33.52
N ARG A 37 -6.84 -1.90 32.66
CA ARG A 37 -5.45 -2.31 32.91
C ARG A 37 -4.45 -1.16 32.81
N VAL A 38 -4.57 -0.31 31.79
CA VAL A 38 -3.59 0.76 31.53
C VAL A 38 -3.89 2.03 32.33
N GLY A 39 -5.16 2.23 32.73
CA GLY A 39 -5.59 3.34 33.57
C GLY A 39 -6.12 4.54 32.76
N TYR A 40 -7.13 5.19 33.32
CA TYR A 40 -7.79 6.37 32.72
C TYR A 40 -7.03 7.67 33.02
N PRO A 41 -7.12 8.70 32.14
CA PRO A 41 -7.85 8.68 30.87
C PRO A 41 -7.11 7.91 29.76
N VAL A 42 -7.88 7.35 28.82
CA VAL A 42 -7.37 6.60 27.66
C VAL A 42 -7.84 7.20 26.34
N VAL A 43 -7.17 6.88 25.24
CA VAL A 43 -7.59 7.22 23.88
C VAL A 43 -7.95 5.95 23.13
N VAL A 44 -9.13 5.92 22.53
CA VAL A 44 -9.60 4.86 21.62
C VAL A 44 -9.35 5.30 20.18
N LYS A 45 -8.51 4.57 19.45
CA LYS A 45 -8.06 4.91 18.08
C LYS A 45 -8.40 3.80 17.08
N ALA A 46 -9.15 4.15 16.05
CA ALA A 46 -9.41 3.32 14.89
C ALA A 46 -8.11 2.88 14.21
N GLN A 47 -8.00 1.59 13.91
CA GLN A 47 -6.85 1.03 13.20
C GLN A 47 -7.23 0.75 11.74
N VAL A 48 -6.85 1.67 10.86
CA VAL A 48 -7.01 1.60 9.40
C VAL A 48 -5.75 2.18 8.74
N GLN A 49 -5.38 1.68 7.56
CA GLN A 49 -4.18 2.10 6.83
C GLN A 49 -4.41 3.40 6.02
N VAL A 50 -5.17 4.34 6.58
CA VAL A 50 -5.44 5.66 5.98
C VAL A 50 -5.31 6.78 7.01
N GLY A 51 -4.79 7.91 6.56
CA GLY A 51 -4.68 9.13 7.37
C GLY A 51 -6.01 9.87 7.55
N GLY A 52 -6.06 10.78 8.52
CA GLY A 52 -7.23 11.62 8.80
C GLY A 52 -8.28 11.01 9.74
N ARG A 53 -7.92 9.95 10.46
CA ARG A 53 -8.79 9.21 11.40
C ARG A 53 -9.43 10.10 12.46
N GLY A 54 -8.68 11.07 13.01
CA GLY A 54 -9.20 12.04 13.98
C GLY A 54 -10.33 12.90 13.42
N LYS A 55 -10.17 13.42 12.19
CA LYS A 55 -11.21 14.22 11.49
C LYS A 55 -12.45 13.38 11.17
N ALA A 56 -12.29 12.08 10.92
CA ALA A 56 -13.39 11.14 10.69
C ALA A 56 -14.09 10.68 11.99
N GLY A 57 -13.62 11.11 13.17
CA GLY A 57 -14.18 10.70 14.46
C GLY A 57 -13.66 9.36 14.99
N GLY A 58 -12.67 8.76 14.33
CA GLY A 58 -12.04 7.49 14.71
C GLY A 58 -11.03 7.60 15.86
N ILE A 59 -10.83 8.78 16.46
CA ILE A 59 -9.94 8.98 17.62
C ILE A 59 -10.73 9.70 18.70
N LYS A 60 -10.87 9.10 19.90
CA LYS A 60 -11.66 9.64 21.00
C LYS A 60 -10.99 9.45 22.35
N LEU A 61 -10.95 10.50 23.17
CA LEU A 61 -10.52 10.47 24.57
C LEU A 61 -11.67 9.94 25.43
N ALA A 62 -11.37 9.02 26.34
CA ALA A 62 -12.30 8.46 27.32
C ALA A 62 -11.73 8.55 28.74
N ASN A 63 -12.51 9.12 29.66
CA ASN A 63 -12.12 9.36 31.05
C ASN A 63 -12.56 8.24 31.99
N ASN A 64 -13.41 7.33 31.52
CA ASN A 64 -13.99 6.26 32.32
C ASN A 64 -14.50 5.11 31.42
N LYS A 65 -14.90 4.02 32.06
CA LYS A 65 -15.42 2.81 31.42
C LYS A 65 -16.60 3.08 30.47
N ALA A 66 -17.55 3.92 30.87
CA ALA A 66 -18.76 4.19 30.08
C ALA A 66 -18.40 4.94 28.78
N GLU A 67 -17.45 5.86 28.84
CA GLU A 67 -16.93 6.55 27.66
C GLU A 67 -16.18 5.59 26.72
N VAL A 68 -15.34 4.69 27.26
CA VAL A 68 -14.67 3.65 26.43
C VAL A 68 -15.69 2.78 25.73
N GLN A 69 -16.71 2.29 26.46
CA GLN A 69 -17.77 1.47 25.88
C GLN A 69 -18.46 2.20 24.73
N THR A 70 -18.83 3.46 24.94
CA THR A 70 -19.50 4.30 23.94
C THR A 70 -18.62 4.51 22.72
N HIS A 71 -17.35 4.88 22.92
CA HIS A 71 -16.43 5.19 21.83
C HIS A 71 -16.04 3.93 21.04
N ALA A 72 -15.72 2.83 21.70
CA ALA A 72 -15.42 1.56 21.03
C ALA A 72 -16.62 1.04 20.21
N THR A 73 -17.84 1.14 20.75
CA THR A 73 -19.07 0.76 20.03
C THR A 73 -19.27 1.60 18.77
N ASN A 74 -19.00 2.90 18.83
CA ASN A 74 -19.18 3.79 17.68
C ASN A 74 -18.06 3.65 16.63
N ILE A 75 -16.85 3.30 17.06
CA ILE A 75 -15.68 3.22 16.19
C ILE A 75 -15.58 1.86 15.50
N LEU A 76 -15.84 0.75 16.19
CA LEU A 76 -15.83 -0.57 15.57
C LEU A 76 -16.96 -0.68 14.52
N GLY A 77 -16.60 -1.07 13.30
CA GLY A 77 -17.50 -1.13 12.16
C GLY A 77 -17.71 0.20 11.42
N MET A 78 -17.11 1.30 11.88
CA MET A 78 -17.10 2.57 11.15
C MET A 78 -16.36 2.42 9.82
N ASP A 79 -16.87 3.03 8.74
CA ASP A 79 -16.12 3.21 7.50
C ASP A 79 -15.31 4.51 7.54
N ILE A 80 -14.01 4.41 7.31
CA ILE A 80 -13.13 5.57 7.15
C ILE A 80 -12.51 5.50 5.76
N LYS A 81 -13.06 6.26 4.82
CA LYS A 81 -12.59 6.35 3.43
C LYS A 81 -12.54 4.98 2.71
N GLY A 82 -13.55 4.13 2.92
CA GLY A 82 -13.62 2.79 2.34
C GLY A 82 -12.93 1.70 3.17
N HIS A 83 -12.31 2.05 4.31
CA HIS A 83 -11.72 1.08 5.24
C HIS A 83 -12.62 0.89 6.45
N VAL A 84 -13.19 -0.30 6.58
CA VAL A 84 -14.00 -0.69 7.74
C VAL A 84 -13.11 -0.95 8.94
N VAL A 85 -13.37 -0.28 10.05
CA VAL A 85 -12.60 -0.43 11.28
C VAL A 85 -12.93 -1.76 11.96
N LYS A 86 -12.01 -2.74 11.89
CA LYS A 86 -12.17 -4.08 12.51
C LYS A 86 -11.48 -4.22 13.87
N ARG A 87 -10.69 -3.22 14.27
CA ARG A 87 -9.94 -3.23 15.52
C ARG A 87 -9.63 -1.79 15.96
N VAL A 88 -9.46 -1.61 17.27
CA VAL A 88 -9.08 -0.33 17.88
C VAL A 88 -7.83 -0.50 18.73
N TRP A 89 -7.01 0.55 18.79
CA TRP A 89 -5.91 0.67 19.72
C TRP A 89 -6.38 1.50 20.91
N VAL A 90 -6.21 0.98 22.13
CA VAL A 90 -6.56 1.67 23.37
C VAL A 90 -5.28 1.93 24.16
N GLU A 91 -4.97 3.19 24.40
CA GLU A 91 -3.74 3.59 25.11
C GLU A 91 -3.99 4.65 26.17
N CYS A 92 -3.10 4.74 27.17
CA CYS A 92 -3.06 5.88 28.08
C CYS A 92 -2.99 7.19 27.32
N ALA A 93 -3.84 8.15 27.69
CA ALA A 93 -3.72 9.50 27.16
C ALA A 93 -2.40 10.13 27.64
N SER A 94 -1.76 10.89 26.77
CA SER A 94 -0.55 11.64 27.10
C SER A 94 -0.88 13.13 27.18
N ASP A 95 -0.35 13.80 28.19
CA ASP A 95 -0.32 15.27 28.22
C ASP A 95 0.70 15.78 27.21
N ILE A 96 0.29 16.76 26.41
CA ILE A 96 1.06 17.28 25.28
C ILE A 96 1.42 18.73 25.60
N ALA A 97 2.72 19.01 25.75
CA ALA A 97 3.21 20.38 25.84
C ALA A 97 3.47 20.96 24.44
N GLU A 98 4.10 20.17 23.56
CA GLU A 98 4.42 20.54 22.18
C GLU A 98 4.40 19.32 21.26
N GLU A 99 4.14 19.54 19.97
CA GLU A 99 4.06 18.50 18.94
C GLU A 99 5.06 18.78 17.82
N TYR A 100 5.82 17.77 17.43
CA TYR A 100 6.82 17.81 16.38
C TYR A 100 6.55 16.72 15.34
N TYR A 101 7.24 16.80 14.20
CA TYR A 101 7.22 15.80 13.14
C TYR A 101 8.62 15.24 12.91
N ALA A 102 8.76 13.92 12.81
CA ALA A 102 10.02 13.28 12.45
C ALA A 102 9.79 12.09 11.51
N SER A 103 10.60 11.96 10.46
CA SER A 103 10.57 10.78 9.60
C SER A 103 11.91 10.48 8.94
N PHE A 104 12.10 9.20 8.60
CA PHE A 104 13.12 8.73 7.67
C PHE A 104 12.48 8.06 6.46
N THR A 105 13.01 8.36 5.28
CA THR A 105 12.65 7.70 4.02
C THR A 105 13.85 7.68 3.07
N LEU A 106 13.73 7.02 1.91
CA LEU A 106 14.73 7.03 0.85
C LEU A 106 14.45 8.16 -0.15
N ASP A 107 15.32 9.16 -0.21
CA ASP A 107 15.32 10.11 -1.33
C ASP A 107 15.86 9.41 -2.57
N ARG A 108 14.95 8.98 -3.45
CA ARG A 108 15.30 8.24 -4.68
C ARG A 108 16.10 9.09 -5.67
N ALA A 109 15.93 10.41 -5.68
CA ALA A 109 16.67 11.30 -6.58
C ALA A 109 18.13 11.44 -6.12
N ALA A 110 18.33 11.64 -4.82
CA ALA A 110 19.67 11.71 -4.22
C ALA A 110 20.31 10.33 -4.02
N LYS A 111 19.52 9.25 -3.98
CA LYS A 111 19.93 7.88 -3.62
C LYS A 111 20.50 7.82 -2.21
N GLN A 112 19.91 8.58 -1.28
CA GLN A 112 20.35 8.68 0.11
C GLN A 112 19.17 8.60 1.06
N HIS A 113 19.41 8.11 2.28
CA HIS A 113 18.41 8.18 3.35
C HIS A 113 18.19 9.65 3.70
N LEU A 114 16.95 10.04 3.95
CA LEU A 114 16.55 11.41 4.21
C LEU A 114 15.83 11.49 5.54
N LEU A 115 16.36 12.29 6.46
CA LEU A 115 15.65 12.79 7.62
C LEU A 115 14.78 13.98 7.21
N MET A 116 13.50 13.96 7.58
CA MET A 116 12.65 15.14 7.63
C MET A 116 12.23 15.42 9.06
N LEU A 117 12.43 16.65 9.53
CA LEU A 117 12.14 17.08 10.90
C LEU A 117 11.48 18.47 10.91
N SER A 118 10.43 18.64 11.69
CA SER A 118 9.76 19.94 11.83
C SER A 118 9.25 20.16 13.26
N ALA A 119 9.29 21.43 13.70
CA ALA A 119 8.61 21.87 14.91
C ALA A 119 7.07 22.00 14.72
N GLN A 120 6.55 21.78 13.51
CA GLN A 120 5.11 21.77 13.21
C GLN A 120 4.60 20.32 13.12
N GLY A 121 4.40 19.69 14.28
CA GLY A 121 3.78 18.35 14.37
C GLY A 121 2.25 18.38 14.41
N GLY A 122 1.64 17.20 14.34
CA GLY A 122 0.18 17.02 14.50
C GLY A 122 -0.65 17.44 13.27
N VAL A 123 0.02 17.85 12.20
CA VAL A 123 -0.57 18.27 10.93
C VAL A 123 0.01 17.48 9.76
N ASP A 124 -0.65 17.57 8.60
CA ASP A 124 -0.21 16.92 7.37
C ASP A 124 1.10 17.56 6.89
N ILE A 125 2.18 16.78 6.75
CA ILE A 125 3.51 17.33 6.47
C ILE A 125 3.59 17.89 5.05
N GLU A 126 2.79 17.36 4.13
CA GLU A 126 2.61 17.83 2.77
C GLU A 126 2.00 19.24 2.76
N GLU A 127 1.06 19.53 3.66
CA GLU A 127 0.52 20.89 3.80
C GLU A 127 1.58 21.87 4.33
N VAL A 128 2.40 21.44 5.30
CA VAL A 128 3.52 22.25 5.80
C VAL A 128 4.52 22.52 4.68
N ALA A 129 4.89 21.48 3.93
CA ALA A 129 5.83 21.61 2.81
C ALA A 129 5.33 22.57 1.72
N ALA A 130 4.02 22.61 1.46
CA ALA A 130 3.42 23.50 0.47
C ALA A 130 3.35 24.96 0.97
N LYS A 131 3.04 25.18 2.25
CA LYS A 131 2.85 26.52 2.85
C LYS A 131 4.17 27.17 3.28
N ASP A 132 5.02 26.40 3.96
CA ASP A 132 6.33 26.82 4.45
C ASP A 132 7.34 25.68 4.35
N PRO A 133 7.97 25.48 3.17
CA PRO A 133 9.02 24.48 2.98
C PRO A 133 10.20 24.65 3.95
N THR A 134 10.43 25.87 4.47
CA THR A 134 11.56 26.17 5.38
C THR A 134 11.31 25.72 6.80
N ALA A 135 10.06 25.37 7.15
CA ALA A 135 9.71 24.75 8.42
C ALA A 135 10.16 23.29 8.51
N ILE A 136 10.61 22.68 7.41
CA ILE A 136 11.02 21.29 7.36
C ILE A 136 12.53 21.23 7.12
N VAL A 137 13.26 20.78 8.12
CA VAL A 137 14.66 20.40 7.94
C VAL A 137 14.73 19.11 7.17
N LYS A 138 15.50 19.12 6.09
CA LYS A 138 15.83 17.98 5.25
C LYS A 138 17.33 17.69 5.38
N LEU A 139 17.68 16.52 5.87
CA LEU A 139 19.07 16.11 6.06
C LEU A 139 19.30 14.74 5.44
N HIS A 140 20.16 14.67 4.41
CA HIS A 140 20.61 13.40 3.87
C HIS A 140 21.60 12.74 4.82
N VAL A 141 21.38 11.46 5.12
CA VAL A 141 22.21 10.64 6.01
C VAL A 141 23.10 9.74 5.18
N ASN A 142 24.39 9.71 5.52
CA ASN A 142 25.33 8.76 4.92
C ASN A 142 25.07 7.36 5.50
N PRO A 143 24.75 6.34 4.70
CA PRO A 143 24.39 5.02 5.20
C PRO A 143 25.54 4.24 5.85
N ILE A 144 26.80 4.61 5.58
CA ILE A 144 27.98 3.97 6.20
C ILE A 144 28.17 4.48 7.64
N VAL A 145 27.96 5.78 7.85
CA VAL A 145 28.17 6.42 9.17
C VAL A 145 26.90 6.37 10.01
N GLY A 146 25.73 6.44 9.36
CA GLY A 146 24.44 6.62 10.00
C GLY A 146 24.26 8.03 10.57
N ILE A 147 23.23 8.18 11.42
CA ILE A 147 22.98 9.42 12.15
C ILE A 147 23.63 9.35 13.54
N THR A 148 24.48 10.32 13.86
CA THR A 148 25.09 10.44 15.20
C THR A 148 24.25 11.35 16.09
N ALA A 149 24.38 11.20 17.41
CA ALA A 149 23.69 12.08 18.37
C ALA A 149 24.00 13.58 18.13
N ALA A 150 25.24 13.91 17.77
CA ALA A 150 25.64 15.29 17.46
C ALA A 150 24.92 15.83 16.21
N VAL A 151 24.80 15.00 15.17
CA VAL A 151 24.07 15.37 13.94
C VAL A 151 22.58 15.49 14.21
N ALA A 152 21.99 14.55 14.96
CA ALA A 152 20.57 14.58 15.34
C ALA A 152 20.24 15.81 16.19
N LYS A 153 21.09 16.17 17.15
CA LYS A 153 20.93 17.38 17.98
C LYS A 153 21.04 18.66 17.16
N LYS A 154 21.97 18.71 16.20
CA LYS A 154 22.06 19.82 15.27
C LYS A 154 20.80 19.93 14.41
N ALA A 155 20.29 18.81 13.88
CA ALA A 155 19.05 18.80 13.10
C ALA A 155 17.85 19.31 13.92
N ALA A 156 17.74 18.92 15.20
CA ALA A 156 16.71 19.43 16.10
C ALA A 156 16.81 20.95 16.32
N ALA A 157 18.03 21.48 16.49
CA ALA A 157 18.25 22.92 16.60
C ALA A 157 17.91 23.65 15.29
N ASP A 158 18.33 23.12 14.14
CA ASP A 158 18.06 23.66 12.81
C ASP A 158 16.53 23.66 12.53
N ALA A 159 15.80 22.66 13.05
CA ALA A 159 14.34 22.55 12.95
C ALA A 159 13.59 23.47 13.93
N ARG A 160 14.32 24.31 14.66
CA ARG A 160 13.80 25.25 15.67
C ARG A 160 13.04 24.56 16.81
N ILE A 161 13.38 23.31 17.11
CA ILE A 161 12.85 22.61 18.28
C ILE A 161 13.44 23.27 19.55
N PRO A 162 12.61 23.59 20.57
CA PRO A 162 13.10 24.26 21.77
C PRO A 162 14.18 23.47 22.49
N ALA A 163 15.14 24.18 23.10
CA ALA A 163 16.30 23.58 23.76
C ALA A 163 15.95 22.47 24.78
N LYS A 164 14.83 22.62 25.49
CA LYS A 164 14.32 21.62 26.44
C LYS A 164 13.98 20.26 25.82
N ALA A 165 13.66 20.22 24.53
CA ALA A 165 13.28 19.01 23.81
C ALA A 165 14.39 18.45 22.91
N GLN A 166 15.42 19.25 22.60
CA GLN A 166 16.45 18.86 21.61
C GLN A 166 17.17 17.56 21.95
N GLU A 167 17.50 17.33 23.22
CA GLU A 167 18.20 16.11 23.64
C GLU A 167 17.31 14.87 23.46
N GLY A 168 16.04 14.96 23.90
CA GLY A 168 15.08 13.87 23.75
C GLY A 168 14.75 13.59 22.29
N VAL A 169 14.56 14.64 21.48
CA VAL A 169 14.35 14.48 20.03
C VAL A 169 15.57 13.85 19.37
N ALA A 170 16.79 14.28 19.71
CA ALA A 170 18.01 13.70 19.16
C ALA A 170 18.13 12.20 19.45
N ASP A 171 17.83 11.77 20.69
CA ASP A 171 17.79 10.35 21.07
C ASP A 171 16.78 9.56 20.24
N ILE A 172 15.56 10.09 20.06
CA ILE A 172 14.52 9.47 19.24
C ILE A 172 14.96 9.36 17.79
N LEU A 173 15.59 10.39 17.22
CA LEU A 173 16.04 10.36 15.82
C LEU A 173 17.11 9.29 15.58
N VAL A 174 18.03 9.07 16.53
CA VAL A 174 19.00 7.97 16.42
C VAL A 174 18.30 6.62 16.44
N LYS A 175 17.38 6.40 17.38
CA LYS A 175 16.61 5.15 17.48
C LYS A 175 15.69 4.91 16.28
N LEU A 176 15.04 5.96 15.78
CA LEU A 176 14.16 5.90 14.61
C LEU A 176 14.97 5.58 13.34
N TYR A 177 16.20 6.07 13.22
CA TYR A 177 17.08 5.68 12.13
C TYR A 177 17.53 4.22 12.24
N ASP A 178 17.81 3.74 13.46
CA ASP A 178 18.10 2.32 13.69
C ASP A 178 16.91 1.44 13.30
N CYS A 179 15.69 1.85 13.68
CA CYS A 179 14.44 1.24 13.23
C CYS A 179 14.32 1.23 11.71
N PHE A 180 14.57 2.36 11.06
CA PHE A 180 14.48 2.49 9.61
C PHE A 180 15.44 1.54 8.87
N VAL A 181 16.70 1.48 9.30
CA VAL A 181 17.73 0.70 8.62
C VAL A 181 17.65 -0.79 8.96
N LYS A 182 17.62 -1.16 10.24
CA LYS A 182 17.58 -2.58 10.64
C LYS A 182 16.23 -3.22 10.37
N GLY A 183 15.19 -2.40 10.34
CA GLY A 183 13.84 -2.83 10.04
C GLY A 183 13.48 -2.71 8.57
N ASP A 184 14.44 -2.49 7.66
CA ASP A 184 14.22 -2.40 6.20
C ASP A 184 12.96 -1.60 5.83
N CYS A 185 12.84 -0.40 6.40
CA CYS A 185 11.69 0.46 6.19
C CYS A 185 11.85 1.26 4.90
N ASP A 186 10.76 1.38 4.12
CA ASP A 186 10.60 2.43 3.11
C ASP A 186 10.29 3.79 3.75
N LEU A 187 9.57 3.75 4.90
CA LEU A 187 9.19 4.91 5.69
C LEU A 187 9.14 4.53 7.18
N ALA A 188 9.74 5.37 8.02
CA ALA A 188 9.51 5.36 9.46
C ALA A 188 9.19 6.79 9.91
N GLU A 189 7.94 7.03 10.30
CA GLU A 189 7.40 8.36 10.60
C GLU A 189 6.70 8.38 11.97
N ILE A 190 6.96 9.44 12.72
CA ILE A 190 6.29 9.78 13.98
C ILE A 190 5.60 11.14 13.79
N ASN A 191 4.27 11.14 13.81
CA ASN A 191 3.48 12.36 13.70
C ASN A 191 2.16 12.29 14.52
N PRO A 192 2.10 12.87 15.73
CA PRO A 192 3.12 13.73 16.33
C PRO A 192 4.16 12.98 17.18
N LEU A 193 5.38 13.51 17.16
CA LEU A 193 6.41 13.31 18.18
C LEU A 193 6.21 14.37 19.26
N ILE A 194 5.80 13.99 20.47
CA ILE A 194 5.39 14.95 21.49
C ILE A 194 6.49 15.21 22.51
N LEU A 195 6.52 16.44 23.03
CA LEU A 195 7.13 16.76 24.31
C LEU A 195 6.04 16.74 25.40
N LYS A 196 6.24 15.94 26.43
CA LYS A 196 5.38 15.95 27.62
C LYS A 196 5.74 17.11 28.54
N PRO A 197 4.81 17.60 29.38
CA PRO A 197 5.11 18.57 30.44
C PRO A 197 6.21 18.11 31.40
N THR A 198 6.40 16.80 31.56
CA THR A 198 7.47 16.18 32.37
C THR A 198 8.87 16.32 31.75
N GLY A 199 8.97 16.78 30.50
CA GLY A 199 10.23 16.93 29.75
C GLY A 199 10.59 15.74 28.87
N GLU A 200 9.82 14.66 28.92
CA GLU A 200 10.04 13.46 28.10
C GLU A 200 9.56 13.66 26.67
N VAL A 201 10.34 13.15 25.70
CA VAL A 201 9.94 13.09 24.28
C VAL A 201 9.41 11.70 23.96
N HIS A 202 8.30 11.63 23.23
CA HIS A 202 7.51 10.41 23.12
C HIS A 202 6.80 10.30 21.76
N ALA A 203 6.74 9.11 21.17
CA ALA A 203 6.04 8.85 19.91
C ALA A 203 4.54 8.63 20.15
N LEU A 204 3.69 9.60 19.77
CA LEU A 204 2.24 9.52 20.02
C LEU A 204 1.48 8.85 18.87
N ASP A 205 2.02 8.84 17.66
CA ASP A 205 1.52 8.10 16.51
C ASP A 205 2.70 7.44 15.78
N ALA A 206 2.41 6.44 14.97
CA ALA A 206 3.40 5.71 14.20
C ALA A 206 2.86 5.39 12.81
N LYS A 207 3.66 5.71 11.80
CA LYS A 207 3.44 5.27 10.42
C LYS A 207 4.72 4.63 9.91
N VAL A 208 4.63 3.33 9.63
CA VAL A 208 5.77 2.52 9.20
C VAL A 208 5.38 1.76 7.94
N SER A 209 6.20 1.92 6.91
CA SER A 209 6.12 1.16 5.66
C SER A 209 7.40 0.34 5.54
N LEU A 210 7.25 -0.97 5.37
CA LEU A 210 8.35 -1.95 5.27
C LEU A 210 8.57 -2.37 3.81
N ASP A 211 9.82 -2.51 3.39
CA ASP A 211 10.16 -2.99 2.04
C ASP A 211 9.80 -4.47 1.92
N GLY A 212 8.74 -4.76 1.14
CA GLY A 212 8.28 -6.14 0.93
C GLY A 212 9.34 -7.06 0.34
N ASN A 213 10.35 -6.54 -0.37
CA ASN A 213 11.44 -7.33 -0.92
C ASN A 213 12.39 -7.86 0.17
N ALA A 214 12.41 -7.26 1.36
CA ALA A 214 13.23 -7.70 2.48
C ALA A 214 12.59 -8.82 3.32
N LEU A 215 11.37 -9.26 2.98
CA LEU A 215 10.61 -10.25 3.76
C LEU A 215 11.40 -11.54 4.05
N PHE A 216 12.26 -11.98 3.13
CA PHE A 216 13.05 -13.21 3.27
C PHE A 216 13.99 -13.22 4.50
N ARG A 217 14.34 -12.05 5.05
CA ARG A 217 15.19 -11.90 6.24
C ARG A 217 14.44 -11.34 7.46
N HIS A 218 13.13 -11.19 7.35
CA HIS A 218 12.23 -10.72 8.42
C HIS A 218 11.04 -11.69 8.61
N PRO A 219 11.29 -12.92 9.11
CA PRO A 219 10.22 -13.89 9.32
C PRO A 219 9.13 -13.40 10.29
N GLU A 220 9.47 -12.48 11.20
CA GLU A 220 8.53 -11.86 12.13
C GLU A 220 7.43 -11.03 11.45
N TRP A 221 7.64 -10.59 10.20
CA TRP A 221 6.66 -9.81 9.45
C TRP A 221 5.48 -10.62 8.94
N GLU A 222 5.54 -11.96 8.99
CA GLU A 222 4.41 -12.79 8.61
C GLU A 222 3.18 -12.51 9.48
N ALA A 223 3.39 -12.15 10.75
CA ALA A 223 2.31 -11.70 11.64
C ALA A 223 1.66 -10.39 11.16
N PHE A 224 2.43 -9.47 10.56
CA PHE A 224 1.89 -8.24 9.99
C PHE A 224 1.13 -8.53 8.69
N ARG A 225 1.69 -9.36 7.81
CA ARG A 225 1.04 -9.80 6.56
C ARG A 225 -0.30 -10.48 6.82
N ALA A 226 -0.39 -11.27 7.89
CA ALA A 226 -1.63 -11.94 8.28
C ALA A 226 -2.77 -10.96 8.66
N THR A 227 -2.46 -9.70 8.95
CA THR A 227 -3.45 -8.67 9.29
C THR A 227 -3.81 -7.74 8.13
N GLU A 228 -3.15 -7.90 6.98
CA GLU A 228 -3.36 -7.09 5.78
C GLU A 228 -4.77 -7.35 5.22
N GLU A 229 -5.47 -6.27 4.90
CA GLU A 229 -6.82 -6.35 4.38
C GLU A 229 -6.80 -6.20 2.87
N LEU A 230 -6.96 -7.33 2.18
CA LEU A 230 -7.00 -7.38 0.72
C LEU A 230 -8.42 -7.56 0.23
N ASP A 231 -8.72 -6.91 -0.89
CA ASP A 231 -9.88 -7.28 -1.68
C ASP A 231 -9.76 -8.74 -2.15
N ASP A 232 -10.89 -9.40 -2.42
CA ASP A 232 -10.88 -10.82 -2.73
C ASP A 232 -10.12 -11.15 -4.03
N ARG A 233 -10.03 -10.20 -4.97
CA ARG A 233 -9.28 -10.34 -6.24
C ARG A 233 -7.78 -10.30 -5.97
N GLU A 234 -7.31 -9.35 -5.15
CA GLU A 234 -5.92 -9.24 -4.72
C GLU A 234 -5.48 -10.44 -3.87
N ARG A 235 -6.36 -10.95 -3.01
CA ARG A 235 -6.11 -12.18 -2.24
C ARG A 235 -5.91 -13.38 -3.16
N LEU A 236 -6.82 -13.59 -4.11
CA LEU A 236 -6.74 -14.69 -5.07
C LEU A 236 -5.49 -14.58 -5.96
N ALA A 237 -5.12 -13.36 -6.38
CA ALA A 237 -3.91 -13.12 -7.14
C ALA A 237 -2.65 -13.48 -6.33
N ARG A 238 -2.61 -13.12 -5.05
CA ARG A 238 -1.50 -13.44 -4.15
C ARG A 238 -1.33 -14.94 -3.93
N GLU A 239 -2.41 -15.69 -3.76
CA GLU A 239 -2.39 -17.16 -3.68
C GLU A 239 -1.82 -17.81 -4.95
N LYS A 240 -1.93 -17.11 -6.08
CA LYS A 240 -1.45 -17.54 -7.39
C LYS A 240 -0.10 -16.94 -7.78
N ASP A 241 0.56 -16.21 -6.87
CA ASP A 241 1.83 -15.51 -7.10
C ASP A 241 1.79 -14.51 -8.28
N LEU A 242 0.67 -13.79 -8.40
CA LEU A 242 0.44 -12.79 -9.44
C LEU A 242 0.54 -11.36 -8.88
N GLN A 243 1.21 -10.49 -9.62
CA GLN A 243 1.25 -9.05 -9.33
C GLN A 243 -0.02 -8.39 -9.87
N TYR A 244 -0.99 -8.16 -8.99
CA TYR A 244 -2.32 -7.65 -9.34
C TYR A 244 -2.71 -6.47 -8.46
N ILE A 245 -3.36 -5.46 -9.04
CA ILE A 245 -4.00 -4.36 -8.32
C ILE A 245 -5.38 -4.13 -8.93
N GLY A 246 -6.41 -4.12 -8.09
CA GLY A 246 -7.78 -3.85 -8.52
C GLY A 246 -8.03 -2.38 -8.84
N LEU A 247 -8.81 -2.10 -9.89
CA LEU A 247 -9.23 -0.75 -10.29
C LEU A 247 -10.75 -0.71 -10.57
N ASP A 248 -11.32 0.49 -10.67
CA ASP A 248 -12.75 0.70 -10.93
C ASP A 248 -13.04 0.85 -12.43
N GLY A 249 -12.89 -0.26 -13.17
CA GLY A 249 -13.10 -0.30 -14.61
C GLY A 249 -13.78 -1.55 -15.12
N SER A 250 -13.80 -1.71 -16.45
CA SER A 250 -14.50 -2.82 -17.12
C SER A 250 -13.65 -3.58 -18.14
N VAL A 251 -12.44 -3.11 -18.43
CA VAL A 251 -11.48 -3.81 -19.29
C VAL A 251 -10.42 -4.47 -18.40
N GLY A 252 -10.48 -5.79 -18.26
CA GLY A 252 -9.46 -6.54 -17.53
C GLY A 252 -8.15 -6.54 -18.31
N ILE A 253 -7.02 -6.28 -17.67
CA ILE A 253 -5.70 -6.21 -18.31
C ILE A 253 -4.87 -7.41 -17.88
N ILE A 254 -4.20 -8.04 -18.85
CA ILE A 254 -3.12 -9.01 -18.62
C ILE A 254 -1.96 -8.60 -19.53
N ALA A 255 -0.79 -8.35 -18.96
CA ALA A 255 0.40 -8.05 -19.75
C ALA A 255 1.66 -8.63 -19.10
N ASN A 256 2.73 -8.74 -19.88
CA ASN A 256 4.03 -9.19 -19.40
C ASN A 256 5.00 -8.00 -19.22
N GLY A 257 5.45 -7.79 -18.00
CA GLY A 257 6.28 -6.67 -17.56
C GLY A 257 5.45 -5.47 -17.10
N ALA A 258 5.74 -4.97 -15.90
CA ALA A 258 5.03 -3.86 -15.27
C ALA A 258 4.89 -2.60 -16.15
N GLY A 259 5.93 -2.23 -16.91
CA GLY A 259 5.88 -1.09 -17.84
C GLY A 259 4.87 -1.30 -18.99
N LEU A 260 4.80 -2.52 -19.54
CA LEU A 260 3.84 -2.85 -20.58
C LEU A 260 2.42 -2.92 -20.01
N ALA A 261 2.24 -3.49 -18.82
CA ALA A 261 0.98 -3.46 -18.11
C ALA A 261 0.50 -2.01 -17.92
N MET A 262 1.27 -1.13 -17.28
CA MET A 262 0.90 0.28 -17.07
C MET A 262 0.56 1.00 -18.38
N SER A 263 1.39 0.87 -19.42
CA SER A 263 1.08 1.48 -20.72
C SER A 263 -0.19 0.91 -21.37
N THR A 264 -0.55 -0.35 -21.10
CA THR A 264 -1.80 -0.95 -21.56
C THR A 264 -3.01 -0.33 -20.89
N LEU A 265 -2.93 -0.07 -19.57
CA LEU A 265 -3.95 0.68 -18.84
C LEU A 265 -4.12 2.09 -19.45
N ASP A 266 -3.00 2.77 -19.71
CA ASP A 266 -3.00 4.13 -20.26
C ASP A 266 -3.61 4.19 -21.66
N VAL A 267 -3.29 3.23 -22.55
CA VAL A 267 -3.87 3.20 -23.91
C VAL A 267 -5.37 2.88 -23.85
N VAL A 268 -5.82 2.01 -22.93
CA VAL A 268 -7.26 1.78 -22.70
C VAL A 268 -7.96 3.08 -22.27
N ASN A 269 -7.38 3.82 -21.33
CA ASN A 269 -7.92 5.12 -20.91
C ASN A 269 -7.90 6.14 -22.06
N GLN A 270 -6.82 6.19 -22.84
CA GLN A 270 -6.65 7.10 -23.98
C GLN A 270 -7.73 6.91 -25.06
N VAL A 271 -8.21 5.67 -25.25
CA VAL A 271 -9.29 5.37 -26.21
C VAL A 271 -10.69 5.42 -25.58
N GLY A 272 -10.82 5.98 -24.36
CA GLY A 272 -12.10 6.22 -23.70
C GLY A 272 -12.63 5.05 -22.86
N GLY A 273 -11.81 4.03 -22.62
CA GLY A 273 -12.13 2.92 -21.72
C GLY A 273 -11.75 3.19 -20.26
N LYS A 274 -11.98 2.18 -19.41
CA LYS A 274 -11.49 2.13 -18.03
C LYS A 274 -10.92 0.75 -17.75
N ALA A 275 -9.64 0.68 -17.40
CA ALA A 275 -9.01 -0.55 -16.96
C ALA A 275 -9.58 -1.00 -15.62
N ALA A 276 -9.93 -2.29 -15.51
CA ALA A 276 -10.47 -2.90 -14.29
C ALA A 276 -9.37 -3.34 -13.32
N ASN A 277 -8.13 -3.45 -13.79
CA ASN A 277 -7.01 -3.88 -12.97
C ASN A 277 -5.66 -3.54 -13.64
N PHE A 278 -4.61 -3.62 -12.84
CA PHE A 278 -3.25 -3.93 -13.27
C PHE A 278 -2.99 -5.42 -13.04
N LEU A 279 -2.40 -6.13 -13.99
CA LEU A 279 -1.86 -7.48 -13.78
C LEU A 279 -0.63 -7.71 -14.64
N ASP A 280 0.48 -8.03 -13.98
CA ASP A 280 1.75 -8.40 -14.59
C ASP A 280 2.02 -9.90 -14.36
N ILE A 281 2.16 -10.66 -15.44
CA ILE A 281 2.55 -12.08 -15.40
C ILE A 281 4.08 -12.29 -15.43
N GLY A 282 4.86 -11.21 -15.42
CA GLY A 282 6.31 -11.25 -15.45
C GLY A 282 6.85 -11.76 -16.79
N GLY A 283 8.03 -12.38 -16.76
CA GLY A 283 8.72 -12.84 -17.98
C GLY A 283 8.18 -14.15 -18.57
N GLY A 284 7.38 -14.91 -17.83
CA GLY A 284 6.82 -16.20 -18.23
C GLY A 284 5.36 -16.10 -18.69
N ALA A 285 4.94 -16.97 -19.59
CA ALA A 285 3.53 -17.07 -20.01
C ALA A 285 3.16 -18.51 -20.37
N ASN A 286 3.45 -19.45 -19.46
CA ASN A 286 3.03 -20.83 -19.63
C ASN A 286 1.51 -20.98 -19.38
N ALA A 287 0.96 -22.15 -19.71
CA ALA A 287 -0.49 -22.40 -19.62
C ALA A 287 -1.05 -22.24 -18.20
N GLU A 288 -0.30 -22.64 -17.17
CA GLU A 288 -0.71 -22.56 -15.76
C GLU A 288 -0.83 -21.10 -15.31
N LEU A 289 0.18 -20.30 -15.61
CA LEU A 289 0.20 -18.88 -15.26
C LEU A 289 -0.91 -18.11 -16.00
N MET A 290 -1.13 -18.41 -17.28
CA MET A 290 -2.24 -17.81 -18.04
C MET A 290 -3.61 -18.23 -17.49
N THR A 291 -3.76 -19.49 -17.07
CA THR A 291 -4.99 -19.98 -16.42
C THR A 291 -5.24 -19.23 -15.11
N SER A 292 -4.23 -19.13 -14.26
CA SER A 292 -4.29 -18.38 -13.00
C SER A 292 -4.65 -16.91 -13.21
N ALA A 293 -4.02 -16.24 -14.19
CA ALA A 293 -4.33 -14.85 -14.51
C ALA A 293 -5.78 -14.68 -14.98
N LEU A 294 -6.25 -15.56 -15.87
CA LEU A 294 -7.63 -15.54 -16.36
C LEU A 294 -8.65 -15.81 -15.25
N GLU A 295 -8.36 -16.71 -14.31
CA GLU A 295 -9.22 -16.97 -13.14
C GLU A 295 -9.34 -15.74 -12.23
N VAL A 296 -8.23 -15.04 -11.98
CA VAL A 296 -8.23 -13.79 -11.20
C VAL A 296 -9.08 -12.73 -11.90
N ILE A 297 -8.86 -12.48 -13.19
CA ILE A 297 -9.66 -11.50 -13.95
C ILE A 297 -11.14 -11.88 -13.99
N ASN A 298 -11.44 -13.17 -14.16
CA ASN A 298 -12.81 -13.66 -14.24
C ASN A 298 -13.52 -13.63 -12.88
N SER A 299 -12.82 -13.49 -11.75
CA SER A 299 -13.43 -13.28 -10.43
C SER A 299 -14.12 -11.90 -10.33
N ASP A 300 -13.63 -10.91 -11.07
CA ASP A 300 -14.20 -9.57 -11.09
C ASP A 300 -15.43 -9.50 -12.00
N THR A 301 -16.59 -9.27 -11.40
CA THR A 301 -17.87 -9.17 -12.14
C THR A 301 -18.01 -7.89 -12.97
N ASN A 302 -17.18 -6.88 -12.73
CA ASN A 302 -17.21 -5.63 -13.51
C ASN A 302 -16.50 -5.77 -14.86
N VAL A 303 -15.67 -6.81 -15.03
CA VAL A 303 -14.93 -7.06 -16.28
C VAL A 303 -15.88 -7.52 -17.38
N LYS A 304 -15.92 -6.76 -18.48
CA LYS A 304 -16.75 -7.02 -19.67
C LYS A 304 -15.93 -7.44 -20.89
N SER A 305 -14.63 -7.13 -20.90
CA SER A 305 -13.66 -7.56 -21.91
C SER A 305 -12.30 -7.74 -21.26
N ILE A 306 -11.46 -8.63 -21.79
CA ILE A 306 -10.10 -8.86 -21.32
C ILE A 306 -9.13 -8.44 -22.42
N PHE A 307 -8.22 -7.51 -22.15
CA PHE A 307 -7.14 -7.15 -23.06
C PHE A 307 -5.83 -7.80 -22.61
N ILE A 308 -5.40 -8.80 -23.38
CA ILE A 308 -4.10 -9.47 -23.23
C ILE A 308 -3.08 -8.79 -24.14
N ASN A 309 -2.07 -8.14 -23.57
CA ASN A 309 -1.02 -7.45 -24.35
C ASN A 309 0.34 -8.07 -24.05
N ILE A 310 0.85 -8.86 -25.00
CA ILE A 310 2.10 -9.60 -24.83
C ILE A 310 3.14 -9.14 -25.84
N PHE A 311 4.30 -8.77 -25.32
CA PHE A 311 5.51 -8.56 -26.10
C PHE A 311 6.50 -9.70 -25.82
N GLY A 312 6.64 -10.60 -26.78
CA GLY A 312 7.53 -11.74 -26.73
C GLY A 312 9.01 -11.31 -26.81
N GLY A 313 9.75 -11.63 -25.76
CA GLY A 313 11.22 -11.51 -25.72
C GLY A 313 11.82 -12.91 -25.57
N ILE A 314 12.10 -13.29 -24.32
CA ILE A 314 12.47 -14.66 -23.94
C ILE A 314 11.27 -15.61 -24.12
N THR A 315 10.08 -15.14 -23.73
CA THR A 315 8.83 -15.85 -23.97
C THR A 315 8.43 -15.73 -25.44
N ARG A 316 8.30 -16.87 -26.12
CA ARG A 316 7.98 -16.97 -27.54
C ARG A 316 6.46 -16.91 -27.75
N GLY A 317 6.01 -16.20 -28.78
CA GLY A 317 4.59 -15.92 -28.99
C GLY A 317 3.71 -17.16 -29.20
N GLU A 318 4.24 -18.22 -29.80
CA GLU A 318 3.55 -19.51 -29.93
C GLU A 318 3.31 -20.22 -28.60
N GLU A 319 4.19 -20.06 -27.62
CA GLU A 319 4.00 -20.67 -26.30
C GLU A 319 2.91 -19.94 -25.53
N VAL A 320 2.88 -18.61 -25.64
CA VAL A 320 1.77 -17.77 -25.12
C VAL A 320 0.45 -18.18 -25.76
N ALA A 321 0.42 -18.29 -27.10
CA ALA A 321 -0.77 -18.65 -27.85
C ALA A 321 -1.30 -20.04 -27.44
N LYS A 322 -0.42 -21.04 -27.35
CA LYS A 322 -0.78 -22.38 -26.84
C LYS A 322 -1.32 -22.31 -25.40
N GLY A 323 -0.67 -21.54 -24.54
CA GLY A 323 -1.08 -21.34 -23.15
C GLY A 323 -2.50 -20.76 -23.05
N ILE A 324 -2.84 -19.79 -23.89
CA ILE A 324 -4.19 -19.20 -23.95
C ILE A 324 -5.22 -20.18 -24.47
N VAL A 325 -4.92 -20.90 -25.57
CA VAL A 325 -5.84 -21.91 -26.13
C VAL A 325 -6.14 -22.99 -25.10
N GLU A 326 -5.12 -23.44 -24.37
CA GLU A 326 -5.26 -24.43 -23.31
C GLU A 326 -6.03 -23.89 -22.09
N ALA A 327 -5.73 -22.67 -21.65
CA ALA A 327 -6.44 -22.03 -20.54
C ALA A 327 -7.94 -21.85 -20.85
N LEU A 328 -8.29 -21.50 -22.08
CA LEU A 328 -9.68 -21.36 -22.54
C LEU A 328 -10.47 -22.69 -22.58
N ARG A 329 -9.79 -23.84 -22.52
CA ARG A 329 -10.45 -25.15 -22.34
C ARG A 329 -10.75 -25.45 -20.88
N ARG A 330 -10.03 -24.82 -19.96
CA ARG A 330 -10.10 -25.05 -18.51
C ARG A 330 -11.01 -24.05 -17.81
N VAL A 331 -11.06 -22.82 -18.30
CA VAL A 331 -11.79 -21.71 -17.69
C VAL A 331 -12.91 -21.24 -18.61
N GLU A 332 -14.14 -21.25 -18.09
CA GLU A 332 -15.27 -20.60 -18.75
C GLU A 332 -15.26 -19.10 -18.46
N LEU A 333 -14.89 -18.31 -19.47
CA LEU A 333 -14.82 -16.85 -19.35
C LEU A 333 -16.15 -16.18 -19.67
N ARG A 334 -16.53 -15.22 -18.81
CA ARG A 334 -17.71 -14.36 -19.02
C ARG A 334 -17.44 -13.26 -20.06
N ALA A 335 -16.21 -12.77 -20.09
CA ALA A 335 -15.78 -11.64 -20.91
C ALA A 335 -14.94 -12.12 -22.11
N PRO A 336 -15.15 -11.57 -23.33
CA PRO A 336 -14.31 -11.87 -24.48
C PRO A 336 -12.88 -11.36 -24.32
N ILE A 337 -11.93 -12.06 -24.94
CA ILE A 337 -10.52 -11.68 -25.00
C ILE A 337 -10.24 -10.89 -26.29
N VAL A 338 -9.55 -9.77 -26.15
CA VAL A 338 -8.78 -9.15 -27.22
C VAL A 338 -7.30 -9.35 -26.91
N ILE A 339 -6.54 -9.87 -27.86
CA ILE A 339 -5.12 -10.10 -27.70
C ILE A 339 -4.31 -9.31 -28.72
N ARG A 340 -3.22 -8.71 -28.26
CA ARG A 340 -2.12 -8.29 -29.11
C ARG A 340 -0.88 -9.09 -28.73
N LEU A 341 -0.31 -9.76 -29.73
CA LEU A 341 0.92 -10.52 -29.60
C LEU A 341 1.97 -9.96 -30.56
N ASP A 342 3.13 -9.62 -30.04
CA ASP A 342 4.26 -9.09 -30.83
C ASP A 342 5.60 -9.63 -30.30
N GLY A 343 6.71 -9.36 -31.00
CA GLY A 343 8.04 -9.85 -30.65
C GLY A 343 8.36 -11.25 -31.20
N THR A 344 9.19 -12.02 -30.48
CA THR A 344 9.69 -13.32 -30.96
C THR A 344 8.55 -14.27 -31.31
N ASN A 345 8.50 -14.74 -32.56
CA ASN A 345 7.52 -15.69 -33.10
C ASN A 345 6.05 -15.24 -32.95
N ALA A 346 5.79 -13.94 -32.92
CA ALA A 346 4.43 -13.42 -32.85
C ALA A 346 3.55 -13.85 -34.03
N ASP A 347 4.10 -13.93 -35.25
CA ASP A 347 3.37 -14.44 -36.42
C ASP A 347 2.87 -15.87 -36.22
N GLN A 348 3.71 -16.75 -35.68
CA GLN A 348 3.35 -18.14 -35.39
C GLN A 348 2.29 -18.22 -34.30
N GLY A 349 2.42 -17.42 -33.23
CA GLY A 349 1.40 -17.35 -32.19
C GLY A 349 0.05 -16.84 -32.70
N ARG A 350 0.05 -15.82 -33.58
CA ARG A 350 -1.18 -15.34 -34.23
C ARG A 350 -1.82 -16.41 -35.13
N ALA A 351 -1.02 -17.18 -35.86
CA ALA A 351 -1.52 -18.31 -36.66
C ALA A 351 -2.17 -19.38 -35.77
N ILE A 352 -1.53 -19.77 -34.67
CA ILE A 352 -2.09 -20.73 -33.69
C ILE A 352 -3.45 -20.26 -33.16
N LEU A 353 -3.58 -18.99 -32.82
CA LEU A 353 -4.85 -18.42 -32.32
C LEU A 353 -5.95 -18.45 -33.40
N ALA A 354 -5.60 -18.17 -34.66
CA ALA A 354 -6.54 -18.22 -35.78
C ALA A 354 -7.00 -19.65 -36.11
N GLU A 355 -6.10 -20.63 -35.99
CA GLU A 355 -6.35 -22.04 -36.29
C GLU A 355 -7.01 -22.80 -35.12
N ALA A 356 -7.05 -22.22 -33.92
CA ALA A 356 -7.59 -22.86 -32.72
C ALA A 356 -9.11 -23.13 -32.75
N GLY A 357 -9.83 -22.61 -33.74
CA GLY A 357 -11.29 -22.77 -33.87
C GLY A 357 -12.10 -22.02 -32.80
N ILE A 358 -11.49 -21.03 -32.13
CA ILE A 358 -12.14 -20.22 -31.11
C ILE A 358 -12.95 -19.12 -31.80
N PRO A 359 -14.26 -18.97 -31.50
CA PRO A 359 -15.08 -17.93 -32.12
C PRO A 359 -14.54 -16.53 -31.86
N SER A 360 -14.64 -15.64 -32.85
CA SER A 360 -14.21 -14.23 -32.72
C SER A 360 -14.96 -13.46 -31.65
N SER A 361 -16.16 -13.94 -31.27
CA SER A 361 -16.93 -13.42 -30.13
C SER A 361 -16.30 -13.76 -28.77
N LYS A 362 -15.36 -14.70 -28.71
CA LYS A 362 -14.63 -15.11 -27.50
C LYS A 362 -13.17 -14.66 -27.51
N LEU A 363 -12.50 -14.68 -28.66
CA LEU A 363 -11.11 -14.26 -28.78
C LEU A 363 -10.86 -13.53 -30.11
N MET A 364 -10.25 -12.36 -30.03
CA MET A 364 -9.86 -11.56 -31.20
C MET A 364 -8.40 -11.15 -31.13
N SER A 365 -7.61 -11.52 -32.14
CA SER A 365 -6.24 -11.03 -32.28
C SER A 365 -6.21 -9.71 -33.04
N LYS A 366 -5.45 -8.72 -32.56
CA LYS A 366 -5.21 -7.44 -33.22
C LYS A 366 -3.71 -7.19 -33.42
N PRO A 367 -3.31 -6.51 -34.50
CA PRO A 367 -1.89 -6.35 -34.85
C PRO A 367 -1.20 -5.30 -33.99
N THR A 368 -1.92 -4.24 -33.59
CA THR A 368 -1.35 -3.12 -32.83
C THR A 368 -2.02 -2.98 -31.47
N MET A 369 -1.29 -2.44 -30.51
CA MET A 369 -1.78 -2.18 -29.16
C MET A 369 -2.99 -1.23 -29.16
N LEU A 370 -2.97 -0.20 -30.03
CA LEU A 370 -4.06 0.77 -30.14
C LEU A 370 -5.34 0.15 -30.72
N GLU A 371 -5.22 -0.70 -31.74
CA GLU A 371 -6.37 -1.43 -32.29
C GLU A 371 -6.95 -2.43 -31.29
N ALA A 372 -6.08 -3.11 -30.54
CA ALA A 372 -6.48 -4.03 -29.49
C ALA A 372 -7.23 -3.31 -28.36
N ALA A 373 -6.71 -2.17 -27.91
CA ALA A 373 -7.37 -1.35 -26.89
C ALA A 373 -8.74 -0.86 -27.35
N ARG A 374 -8.85 -0.32 -28.58
CA ARG A 374 -10.14 0.12 -29.14
C ARG A 374 -11.15 -1.02 -29.19
N ALA A 375 -10.74 -2.19 -29.68
CA ALA A 375 -11.61 -3.36 -29.75
C ALA A 375 -12.06 -3.84 -28.36
N ALA A 376 -11.16 -3.86 -27.37
CA ALA A 376 -11.51 -4.23 -26.00
C ALA A 376 -12.52 -3.24 -25.40
N VAL A 377 -12.29 -1.94 -25.57
CA VAL A 377 -13.21 -0.89 -25.11
C VAL A 377 -14.56 -0.95 -25.80
N ASP A 378 -14.60 -1.21 -27.11
CA ASP A 378 -15.85 -1.37 -27.85
C ASP A 378 -16.66 -2.58 -27.37
N ILE A 379 -16.00 -3.69 -27.04
CA ILE A 379 -16.65 -4.85 -26.44
C ILE A 379 -17.19 -4.49 -25.06
N ALA A 380 -16.39 -3.85 -24.20
CA ALA A 380 -16.80 -3.47 -22.85
C ALA A 380 -17.99 -2.49 -22.83
N ASN A 381 -18.07 -1.60 -23.82
CA ASN A 381 -19.16 -0.64 -23.99
C ASN A 381 -20.40 -1.23 -24.70
N GLY A 382 -20.30 -2.45 -25.24
CA GLY A 382 -21.38 -3.06 -26.02
C GLY A 382 -21.58 -2.42 -27.41
N THR A 383 -20.54 -1.77 -27.95
CA THR A 383 -20.56 -1.14 -29.28
C THR A 383 -19.96 -2.02 -30.38
N ALA A 384 -19.40 -3.18 -30.03
CA ALA A 384 -18.88 -4.18 -30.97
C ALA A 384 -19.98 -4.66 -31.94
N GLY A 385 -19.97 -4.14 -33.17
CA GLY A 385 -20.97 -4.42 -34.21
C GLY A 385 -21.72 -3.21 -34.79
N ARG A 386 -21.39 -1.98 -34.37
CA ARG A 386 -21.98 -0.73 -34.93
C ARG A 386 -21.14 -0.02 -36.01
N SER A 387 -20.03 -0.63 -36.47
CA SER A 387 -19.17 -0.07 -37.52
C SER A 387 -19.24 -0.86 -38.82
#